data_AF-A0A661R4K1-F1
#
_entry.id   AF-A0A661R4K1-F1
#
_cell.length_a   1.000
_cell.length_b   1.000
_cell.length_c   1.000
_cell.angle_alpha   90.00
_cell.angle_beta   90.00
_cell.angle_gamma   90.00
#
_symmetry.space_group_name_H-M   'P 1'
#
loop_
_entity.id
_entity.type
_entity.pdbx_description
1 polymer ?
#
loop_
_entity_poly.entity_id
_entity_poly.type
_entity_poly.pdbx_seq_one_letter_code
_entity_poly.pdbx_strand_id
1 'polypeptide(L)'
;MATVVDGTYETVKAPDGTKTRKYIPRSEEELRKFENIVKRAMGFDADRGDQVYVSSFPFSASPVTELTGKSIGTDWLAFARQHVRTAVNIVLIMLVFFFVVRPLIKSLKEVRPSVENAKDLLVSENRSESAALPGSEMSIREKAVILAKNNTERTEQVLRGWLTEGE
;
A
#
# COMPACT_ATOMS: atom_id res chain seq x y z
N MET A 1 -27.76 43.38 -24.89
CA MET A 1 -26.86 42.19 -24.74
C MET A 1 -25.72 42.58 -23.82
N ALA A 2 -25.43 41.76 -22.82
CA ALA A 2 -24.32 41.98 -21.90
C ALA A 2 -23.25 40.92 -22.17
N THR A 3 -22.01 41.34 -22.38
CA THR A 3 -20.89 40.44 -22.63
C THR A 3 -19.77 40.77 -21.65
N VAL A 4 -19.32 39.76 -20.91
CA VAL A 4 -18.27 39.93 -19.91
C VAL A 4 -16.96 39.40 -20.47
N VAL A 5 -15.89 40.18 -20.33
CA VAL A 5 -14.57 39.85 -20.84
C VAL A 5 -13.59 39.73 -19.68
N ASP A 6 -13.00 38.55 -19.52
CA ASP A 6 -11.98 38.33 -18.48
C ASP A 6 -10.73 39.19 -18.73
N GLY A 7 -10.06 39.55 -17.63
CA GLY A 7 -8.83 40.32 -17.65
C GLY A 7 -7.61 39.50 -18.04
N THR A 8 -6.43 40.06 -17.80
CA THR A 8 -5.17 39.34 -17.89
C THR A 8 -4.65 39.03 -16.48
N TYR A 9 -3.79 38.03 -16.35
CA TYR A 9 -3.25 37.61 -15.07
C TYR A 9 -1.74 37.60 -15.12
N GLU A 10 -1.10 38.35 -14.23
CA GLU A 10 0.34 38.29 -14.03
C GLU A 10 0.68 37.39 -12.85
N THR A 11 1.76 36.62 -12.99
CA THR A 11 2.27 35.79 -11.91
C THR A 11 3.23 36.62 -11.07
N VAL A 12 2.79 37.00 -9.88
CA VAL A 12 3.60 37.75 -8.92
C VAL A 12 4.12 36.78 -7.87
N LYS A 13 5.42 36.83 -7.57
CA LYS A 13 5.99 36.08 -6.45
C LYS A 13 5.70 36.85 -5.16
N ALA A 14 4.95 36.24 -4.27
CA ALA A 14 4.77 36.75 -2.92
C ALA A 14 6.07 36.53 -2.09
N PRO A 15 6.26 37.30 -0.99
CA PRO A 15 7.47 37.22 -0.16
C PRO A 15 7.73 35.84 0.47
N ASP A 16 6.69 35.00 0.55
CA ASP A 16 6.71 33.61 1.04
C ASP A 16 7.18 32.58 -0.01
N GLY A 17 7.50 33.03 -1.24
CA GLY A 17 7.90 32.16 -2.35
C GLY A 17 6.72 31.57 -3.12
N THR A 18 5.48 31.83 -2.70
CA THR A 18 4.27 31.38 -3.37
C THR A 18 3.98 32.24 -4.61
N LYS A 19 3.60 31.59 -5.72
CA LYS A 19 3.22 32.29 -6.96
C LYS A 19 1.73 32.65 -6.89
N THR A 20 1.42 33.93 -6.75
CA THR A 20 0.05 34.43 -6.75
C THR A 20 -0.29 35.03 -8.10
N ARG A 21 -1.47 34.72 -8.65
CA ARG A 21 -1.99 35.40 -9.84
C ARG A 21 -2.62 36.73 -9.43
N LYS A 22 -2.06 37.84 -9.91
CA LYS A 22 -2.64 39.18 -9.76
C LYS A 22 -3.49 39.48 -11.00
N TYR A 23 -4.75 39.84 -10.75
CA TYR A 23 -5.65 40.28 -11.81
C TYR A 23 -5.26 41.65 -12.33
N ILE A 24 -5.20 41.79 -13.64
CA ILE A 24 -4.97 43.05 -14.34
C ILE A 24 -6.21 43.33 -15.21
N PRO A 25 -6.95 44.42 -14.92
CA PRO A 25 -8.08 44.80 -15.75
C PRO A 25 -7.59 45.18 -17.15
N ARG A 26 -8.38 44.86 -18.17
CA ARG A 26 -8.07 45.25 -19.56
C ARG A 26 -8.18 46.76 -19.76
N SER A 27 -7.41 47.29 -20.71
CA SER A 27 -7.47 48.72 -21.04
C SER A 27 -8.80 49.09 -21.70
N GLU A 28 -9.20 50.36 -21.59
CA GLU A 28 -10.41 50.86 -22.25
C GLU A 28 -10.37 50.70 -23.78
N GLU A 29 -9.19 50.82 -24.38
CA GLU A 29 -9.00 50.66 -25.83
C GLU A 29 -9.33 49.24 -26.29
N GLU A 30 -8.90 48.23 -25.53
CA GLU A 30 -9.23 46.84 -25.82
C GLU A 30 -10.73 46.57 -25.64
N LEU A 31 -11.34 47.13 -24.58
CA LEU A 31 -12.79 46.99 -24.35
C LEU A 31 -13.63 47.58 -25.48
N ARG A 32 -13.25 48.75 -26.01
CA ARG A 32 -13.90 49.36 -27.18
C ARG A 32 -13.77 48.49 -28.43
N LYS A 33 -12.62 47.83 -28.60
CA LYS A 33 -12.42 46.87 -29.72
C LYS A 33 -13.35 45.68 -29.59
N PHE A 34 -13.49 45.11 -28.38
CA PHE A 34 -14.43 44.03 -28.13
C PHE A 34 -15.88 44.47 -28.36
N GLU A 35 -16.26 45.65 -27.89
CA GLU A 35 -17.59 46.22 -28.12
C GLU A 35 -17.91 46.32 -29.62
N ASN A 36 -16.98 46.83 -30.43
CA ASN A 36 -17.14 46.92 -31.87
C ASN A 36 -17.29 45.55 -32.55
N ILE A 37 -16.54 44.54 -32.10
CA ILE A 37 -16.66 43.17 -32.61
C ILE A 37 -18.03 42.60 -32.27
N VAL A 38 -18.48 42.77 -31.02
CA VAL A 38 -19.80 42.28 -30.56
C VAL A 38 -20.93 42.96 -31.34
N LYS A 39 -20.88 44.29 -31.49
CA LYS A 39 -21.86 45.05 -32.28
C LYS A 39 -21.97 44.55 -33.73
N ARG A 40 -20.83 44.29 -34.38
CA ARG A 40 -20.80 43.76 -35.75
C ARG A 40 -21.32 42.32 -35.83
N ALA A 41 -20.95 41.46 -34.88
CA ALA A 41 -21.35 40.06 -34.86
C ALA A 41 -22.87 39.89 -34.67
N MET A 42 -23.52 40.79 -33.92
CA MET A 42 -24.96 40.74 -33.66
C MET A 42 -25.81 41.56 -34.63
N GLY A 43 -25.21 42.30 -35.56
CA GLY A 43 -25.95 43.21 -36.45
C GLY A 43 -26.62 44.35 -35.69
N PHE A 44 -25.87 44.96 -34.76
CA PHE A 44 -26.34 46.06 -33.91
C PHE A 44 -26.99 47.19 -34.71
N ASP A 45 -28.15 47.63 -34.24
CA ASP A 45 -28.92 48.72 -34.84
C ASP A 45 -29.41 49.68 -33.75
N ALA A 46 -28.96 50.93 -33.83
CA ALA A 46 -29.32 51.96 -32.85
C ALA A 46 -30.77 52.43 -33.02
N ASP A 47 -31.31 52.40 -34.23
CA ASP A 47 -32.67 52.86 -34.53
C ASP A 47 -33.71 51.82 -34.04
N ARG A 48 -33.32 50.55 -34.01
CA ARG A 48 -34.08 49.48 -33.34
C ARG A 48 -34.00 49.54 -31.81
N GLY A 49 -33.09 50.36 -31.27
CA GLY A 49 -32.90 50.52 -29.82
C GLY A 49 -32.02 49.44 -29.19
N ASP A 50 -31.15 48.78 -29.95
CA ASP A 50 -30.23 47.79 -29.41
C ASP A 50 -29.25 48.45 -28.42
N GLN A 51 -28.90 47.73 -27.34
CA GLN A 51 -27.91 48.18 -26.35
C GLN A 51 -26.87 47.10 -26.09
N VAL A 52 -25.59 47.52 -26.01
CA VAL A 52 -24.44 46.65 -25.76
C VAL A 52 -23.61 47.26 -24.64
N TYR A 53 -23.34 46.46 -23.61
CA TYR A 53 -22.46 46.83 -22.49
C TYR A 53 -21.34 45.79 -22.38
N VAL A 54 -20.10 46.28 -22.32
CA VAL A 54 -18.89 45.46 -22.17
C VAL A 54 -18.11 45.96 -20.97
N SER A 55 -17.82 45.06 -20.03
CA SER A 55 -17.08 45.35 -18.81
C SER A 55 -16.11 44.22 -18.50
N SER A 56 -14.95 44.56 -17.96
CA SER A 56 -13.98 43.57 -17.47
C SER A 56 -14.09 43.43 -15.97
N PHE A 57 -14.29 42.19 -15.53
CA PHE A 57 -14.27 41.82 -14.11
C PHE A 57 -13.48 40.53 -13.95
N PRO A 58 -12.82 40.33 -12.80
CA PRO A 58 -12.18 39.06 -12.52
C PRO A 58 -13.24 37.98 -12.40
N PHE A 59 -13.16 36.96 -13.24
CA PHE A 59 -13.89 35.72 -12.96
C PHE A 59 -13.26 35.09 -11.73
N SER A 60 -14.09 34.81 -10.71
CA SER A 60 -13.64 34.34 -9.41
C SER A 60 -12.53 33.32 -9.57
N ALA A 61 -11.32 33.73 -9.20
CA ALA A 61 -10.23 32.81 -8.98
C ALA A 61 -10.63 32.01 -7.75
N SER A 62 -11.26 30.84 -7.97
CA SER A 62 -11.04 29.73 -7.05
C SER A 62 -9.53 29.75 -6.77
N PRO A 63 -9.07 29.74 -5.50
CA PRO A 63 -7.65 29.73 -5.23
C PRO A 63 -7.11 28.62 -6.11
N VAL A 64 -6.32 28.99 -7.10
CA VAL A 64 -5.58 28.03 -7.88
C VAL A 64 -4.56 27.56 -6.86
N THR A 65 -5.00 26.64 -5.99
CA THR A 65 -4.15 25.77 -5.20
C THR A 65 -3.20 25.26 -6.23
N GLU A 66 -1.99 25.80 -6.13
CA GLU A 66 -0.87 25.54 -6.98
C GLU A 66 -1.08 24.29 -7.83
N LEU A 67 -1.50 24.49 -9.07
CA LEU A 67 -0.82 23.79 -10.15
C LEU A 67 0.59 24.40 -10.18
N THR A 68 1.35 24.23 -9.08
CA THR A 68 2.79 24.07 -9.14
C THR A 68 2.90 22.94 -10.13
N GLY A 69 3.14 23.32 -11.40
CA GLY A 69 3.51 22.39 -12.42
C GLY A 69 4.57 21.54 -11.77
N LYS A 70 4.20 20.30 -11.50
CA LYS A 70 5.01 19.31 -10.80
C LYS A 70 6.35 19.35 -11.50
N SER A 71 7.30 20.08 -10.91
CA SER A 71 8.61 20.25 -11.49
C SER A 71 9.23 18.88 -11.33
N ILE A 72 9.18 18.11 -12.40
CA ILE A 72 9.66 16.73 -12.46
C ILE A 72 11.14 16.66 -11.99
N GLY A 73 11.86 17.79 -11.97
CA GLY A 73 13.24 17.88 -11.49
C GLY A 73 13.47 18.35 -10.05
N THR A 74 12.52 18.96 -9.34
CA THR A 74 12.80 19.61 -8.03
C THR A 74 12.17 18.90 -6.83
N ASP A 75 11.21 17.99 -7.06
CA ASP A 75 10.48 17.31 -5.98
C ASP A 75 11.20 16.10 -5.37
N TRP A 76 12.31 15.62 -5.94
CA TRP A 76 13.00 14.44 -5.40
C TRP A 76 13.49 14.67 -3.97
N LEU A 77 13.90 15.89 -3.64
CA LEU A 77 14.43 16.25 -2.32
C LEU A 77 13.32 16.44 -1.29
N ALA A 78 12.14 16.91 -1.72
CA ALA A 78 10.95 17.02 -0.88
C ALA A 78 10.33 15.64 -0.62
N PHE A 79 10.23 14.81 -1.67
CA PHE A 79 9.78 13.42 -1.59
C PHE A 79 10.73 12.57 -0.73
N ALA A 80 12.05 12.74 -0.91
CA ALA A 80 13.05 12.09 -0.07
C ALA A 80 12.90 12.51 1.39
N ARG A 81 12.82 13.81 1.72
CA ARG A 81 12.65 14.25 3.11
C ARG A 81 11.41 13.67 3.79
N GLN A 82 10.30 13.54 3.07
CA GLN A 82 9.08 12.94 3.60
C GLN A 82 9.24 11.43 3.86
N HIS A 83 9.99 10.72 3.01
CA HIS A 83 10.12 9.26 3.08
C HIS A 83 11.41 8.78 3.78
N VAL A 84 12.35 9.68 4.09
CA VAL A 84 13.62 9.35 4.75
C VAL A 84 13.40 8.71 6.12
N ARG A 85 12.43 9.18 6.91
CA ARG A 85 12.15 8.57 8.23
C ARG A 85 11.71 7.11 8.10
N THR A 86 10.82 6.82 7.16
CA THR A 86 10.35 5.46 6.89
C THR A 86 11.45 4.59 6.28
N ALA A 87 12.21 5.15 5.33
CA ALA A 87 13.34 4.46 4.71
C ALA A 87 14.43 4.10 5.73
N VAL A 88 14.76 5.03 6.65
CA VAL A 88 15.73 4.79 7.73
C VAL A 88 15.26 3.63 8.64
N ASN A 89 13.99 3.57 9.00
CA ASN A 89 13.45 2.46 9.79
C ASN A 89 13.56 1.12 9.05
N ILE A 90 13.22 1.07 7.76
CA ILE A 90 13.35 -0.14 6.95
C ILE A 90 14.81 -0.57 6.85
N VAL A 91 15.71 0.37 6.58
CA VAL A 91 17.15 0.11 6.50
C VAL A 91 17.69 -0.40 7.84
N LEU A 92 17.26 0.17 8.97
CA LEU A 92 17.65 -0.28 10.30
C LEU A 92 17.23 -1.73 10.54
N ILE A 93 15.98 -2.09 10.22
CA ILE A 93 15.48 -3.46 10.35
C ILE A 93 16.30 -4.42 9.47
N MET A 94 16.59 -4.01 8.23
CA MET A 94 17.35 -4.81 7.28
C MET A 94 18.80 -5.03 7.75
N LEU A 95 19.41 -3.99 8.34
CA LEU A 95 20.73 -4.07 8.95
C LEU A 95 20.75 -5.05 10.12
N VAL A 96 19.80 -4.94 11.06
CA VAL A 96 19.68 -5.87 12.19
C VAL A 96 19.44 -7.30 11.70
N PHE A 97 18.62 -7.49 10.68
CA PHE A 97 18.40 -8.81 10.07
C PHE A 97 19.70 -9.41 9.52
N PHE A 98 20.49 -8.63 8.78
CA PHE A 98 21.76 -9.10 8.21
C PHE A 98 22.85 -9.32 9.26
N PHE A 99 22.92 -8.47 10.29
CA PHE A 99 23.99 -8.50 11.29
C PHE A 99 23.67 -9.33 12.55
N VAL A 100 22.41 -9.65 12.82
CA VAL A 100 22.02 -10.43 14.00
C VAL A 100 21.38 -11.75 13.58
N VAL A 101 20.31 -11.70 12.78
CA VAL A 101 19.57 -12.90 12.39
C VAL A 101 20.44 -13.83 11.54
N ARG A 102 21.17 -13.29 10.54
CA ARG A 102 22.05 -14.10 9.68
C ARG A 102 23.18 -14.82 10.45
N PRO A 103 23.98 -14.14 11.33
CA PRO A 103 25.02 -14.85 12.10
C PRO A 103 24.46 -15.78 13.17
N LEU A 104 23.29 -15.51 13.75
CA LEU A 104 22.64 -16.47 14.66
C LEU A 104 22.27 -17.77 13.95
N ILE A 105 21.67 -17.69 12.75
CA ILE A 105 21.34 -18.87 11.95
C ILE A 105 22.62 -19.63 11.55
N LYS A 106 23.69 -18.91 11.16
CA LYS A 106 24.98 -19.54 10.84
C LYS A 106 25.60 -20.22 12.06
N SER A 107 25.62 -19.56 13.22
CA SER A 107 26.20 -20.10 14.45
C SER A 107 25.44 -21.34 14.93
N LEU A 108 24.10 -21.33 14.85
CA LEU A 108 23.30 -22.52 15.16
C LEU A 108 23.56 -23.67 14.18
N LYS A 109 23.87 -23.38 12.91
CA LYS A 109 24.21 -24.39 11.90
C LYS A 109 25.62 -24.93 12.08
N GLU A 110 26.59 -24.10 12.48
CA GLU A 110 27.97 -24.48 12.79
C GLU A 110 28.12 -25.25 14.10
N VAL A 111 27.18 -25.09 15.05
CA VAL A 111 27.11 -25.93 16.26
C VAL A 111 26.38 -27.26 16.01
N ARG A 112 25.61 -27.36 14.92
CA ARG A 112 24.84 -28.58 14.52
C ARG A 112 25.44 -29.47 13.42
N PRO A 113 26.70 -29.38 12.95
CA PRO A 113 27.20 -30.34 11.96
C PRO A 113 27.34 -31.75 12.56
N SER A 114 27.23 -31.91 13.89
CA SER A 114 27.35 -33.21 14.55
C SER A 114 26.05 -34.03 14.60
N VAL A 115 24.88 -33.44 14.30
CA VAL A 115 23.58 -34.16 14.44
C VAL A 115 23.03 -34.65 13.09
N GLU A 116 23.54 -34.14 11.97
CA GLU A 116 23.16 -34.60 10.62
C GLU A 116 23.89 -35.91 10.27
N ASN A 117 25.18 -36.01 10.61
CA ASN A 117 25.98 -37.23 10.41
C ASN A 117 25.53 -38.42 11.29
N ALA A 118 24.89 -38.16 12.44
CA ALA A 118 24.35 -39.21 13.30
C ALA A 118 23.04 -39.82 12.78
N LYS A 119 22.32 -39.12 11.88
CA LYS A 119 21.06 -39.61 11.31
C LYS A 119 21.30 -40.54 10.12
N ASP A 120 22.35 -40.31 9.32
CA ASP A 120 22.71 -41.19 8.21
C ASP A 120 23.24 -42.55 8.68
N LEU A 121 23.92 -42.61 9.83
CA LEU A 121 24.42 -43.86 10.39
C LEU A 121 23.30 -44.76 10.97
N LEU A 122 22.26 -44.16 11.58
CA LEU A 122 21.13 -44.92 12.13
C LEU A 122 20.15 -45.44 11.05
N VAL A 123 20.11 -44.81 9.88
CA VAL A 123 19.29 -45.27 8.75
C VAL A 123 19.95 -46.43 8.00
N SER A 124 21.28 -46.53 8.06
CA SER A 124 22.02 -47.63 7.42
C SER A 124 21.93 -48.95 8.21
N GLU A 125 21.89 -48.90 9.54
CA GLU A 125 21.81 -50.11 10.39
C GLU A 125 20.43 -50.79 10.28
N ASN A 126 19.36 -50.00 10.17
CA ASN A 126 17.99 -50.52 10.14
C ASN A 126 17.53 -51.04 8.77
N ARG A 127 18.35 -50.88 7.72
CA ARG A 127 18.04 -51.36 6.35
C ARG A 127 18.65 -52.72 6.04
N SER A 128 19.58 -53.21 6.86
CA SER A 128 20.30 -54.48 6.61
C SER A 128 19.61 -55.73 7.18
N GLU A 129 18.62 -55.58 8.07
CA GLU A 129 17.97 -56.73 8.74
C GLU A 129 16.55 -57.07 8.25
N SER A 130 15.95 -56.29 7.36
CA SER A 130 14.56 -56.52 6.89
C SER A 130 14.47 -57.03 5.44
N ALA A 131 15.37 -57.93 5.05
CA ALA A 131 15.35 -58.59 3.74
C ALA A 131 15.33 -60.13 3.87
N ALA A 132 14.29 -60.70 4.51
CA ALA A 132 13.96 -62.13 4.37
C ALA A 132 12.50 -62.47 4.78
N LEU A 133 11.65 -62.68 3.77
CA LEU A 133 10.49 -63.59 3.70
C LEU A 133 9.16 -63.33 4.48
N PRO A 134 8.03 -63.87 3.95
CA PRO A 134 6.67 -63.36 4.16
C PRO A 134 5.83 -64.23 5.11
N GLY A 135 4.87 -63.63 5.82
CA GLY A 135 3.74 -64.35 6.42
C GLY A 135 3.43 -64.00 7.89
N SER A 136 2.14 -63.78 8.15
CA SER A 136 1.47 -63.67 9.46
C SER A 136 1.67 -62.38 10.28
N GLU A 137 1.07 -61.28 9.82
CA GLU A 137 0.70 -60.19 10.72
C GLU A 137 -0.45 -60.66 11.63
N MET A 138 -0.17 -60.83 12.92
CA MET A 138 -1.20 -60.99 13.95
C MET A 138 -2.12 -59.76 13.89
N SER A 139 -3.35 -59.97 13.42
CA SER A 139 -4.30 -58.91 13.06
C SER A 139 -4.56 -58.00 14.27
N ILE A 140 -4.65 -56.69 14.03
CA ILE A 140 -4.91 -55.63 15.03
C ILE A 140 -6.08 -56.00 15.98
N ARG A 141 -7.05 -56.78 15.48
CA ARG A 141 -8.18 -57.30 16.25
C ARG A 141 -7.77 -58.24 17.40
N GLU A 142 -6.75 -59.06 17.18
CA GLU A 142 -6.24 -60.00 18.18
C GLU A 142 -5.47 -59.28 19.29
N LYS A 143 -4.72 -58.23 18.93
CA LYS A 143 -4.10 -57.30 19.90
C LYS A 143 -5.16 -56.57 20.74
N ALA A 144 -6.29 -56.18 20.16
CA ALA A 144 -7.38 -55.52 20.88
C ALA A 144 -8.07 -56.47 21.89
N VAL A 145 -8.25 -57.74 21.54
CA VAL A 145 -8.86 -58.75 22.44
C VAL A 145 -7.94 -59.07 23.62
N ILE A 146 -6.62 -59.14 23.42
CA ILE A 146 -5.65 -59.39 24.50
C ILE A 146 -5.58 -58.19 25.47
N LEU A 147 -5.65 -56.96 24.95
CA LEU A 147 -5.68 -55.74 25.76
C LEU A 147 -6.95 -55.67 26.64
N ALA A 148 -8.10 -56.10 26.12
CA ALA A 148 -9.35 -56.11 26.86
C ALA A 148 -9.36 -57.15 28.00
N LYS A 149 -8.78 -58.33 27.77
CA LYS A 149 -8.71 -59.38 28.80
C LYS A 149 -7.76 -59.05 29.95
N ASN A 150 -6.73 -58.24 29.71
CA ASN A 150 -5.69 -57.97 30.69
C ASN A 150 -5.91 -56.67 31.50
N ASN A 151 -6.94 -55.88 31.16
CA ASN A 151 -7.14 -54.54 31.73
C ASN A 151 -8.61 -54.20 32.00
N THR A 152 -9.30 -55.11 32.69
CA THR A 152 -10.68 -54.90 33.16
C THR A 152 -10.81 -53.63 34.01
N GLU A 153 -9.83 -53.35 34.87
CA GLU A 153 -9.83 -52.16 35.74
C GLU A 153 -9.78 -50.82 34.97
N ARG A 154 -9.06 -50.76 33.84
CA ARG A 154 -9.01 -49.53 33.03
C ARG A 154 -10.25 -49.30 32.19
N THR A 155 -10.97 -50.37 31.86
CA THR A 155 -12.23 -50.26 31.12
C THR A 155 -13.32 -49.68 32.02
N GLU A 156 -13.30 -50.00 33.31
CA GLU A 156 -14.23 -49.42 34.29
C GLU A 156 -14.03 -47.92 34.52
N GLN A 157 -12.80 -47.42 34.51
CA GLN A 157 -12.54 -45.98 34.64
C GLN A 157 -13.07 -45.17 33.45
N VAL A 158 -12.98 -45.71 32.23
CA VAL A 158 -13.50 -45.04 31.03
C VAL A 158 -15.03 -45.05 31.04
N LEU A 159 -15.64 -46.18 31.42
CA LEU A 159 -17.11 -46.27 31.54
C LEU A 159 -17.66 -45.34 32.63
N ARG A 160 -16.97 -45.21 33.78
CA ARG A 160 -17.38 -44.27 34.82
C ARG A 160 -17.27 -42.82 34.37
N GLY A 161 -16.19 -42.43 33.67
CA GLY A 161 -16.01 -41.08 33.17
C GLY A 161 -17.19 -40.62 32.30
N TRP A 162 -17.69 -41.51 31.45
CA TRP A 162 -18.77 -41.20 30.52
C TRP A 162 -20.15 -41.17 31.19
N LEU A 163 -20.32 -41.86 32.33
CA LEU A 163 -21.56 -41.86 33.08
C LEU A 163 -21.71 -40.62 33.98
N THR A 164 -20.61 -40.04 34.47
CA THR A 164 -20.63 -38.80 35.27
C THR A 164 -20.74 -37.51 34.45
N GLU A 165 -20.42 -37.53 33.15
CA GLU A 165 -20.49 -36.35 32.28
C GLU A 165 -21.92 -36.10 31.74
N GLY A 166 -22.90 -36.91 32.14
CA GLY A 166 -24.27 -36.92 31.60
C GLY A 166 -25.36 -36.35 32.51
N GLU A 167 -25.04 -35.78 33.67
CA GLU A 167 -25.98 -35.00 34.53
C GLU A 167 -25.61 -33.52 34.58
#